data_AF-A0A968SSD5-F1
#
_entry.id   AF-A0A968SSD5-F1
#
_cell.length_a   1.000
_cell.length_b   1.000
_cell.length_c   1.000
_cell.angle_alpha   90.00
_cell.angle_beta   90.00
_cell.angle_gamma   90.00
#
_symmetry.space_group_name_H-M   'P 1'
#
loop_
_entity.id
_entity.type
_entity.pdbx_description
1 polymer ?
#
loop_
_entity_poly.entity_id
_entity_poly.type
_entity_poly.pdbx_seq_one_letter_code
_entity_poly.pdbx_strand_id
1 'polypeptide(L)'
;MANDQQLDELLRRAARDFVYPATPNTRAFLHSSRQQQRAVHSRRMAMAICVVLAVSCLFIVPEVRATVARVLQLGTVSILPDATAPASSDQTRSLLDMAGELSLSEAQRRQPDLLRLPTYPADLGPPDRVFLQYIHGPALILAWLDPEDPDAVTLSLHILSSDAFVQKTLFDQERTTILLETDVNSRLAYWLEGPHLLENSDGEIRFRRIVEGNTLIWSDDERTYRLESTFSLDEARHVAESLK
;
A
#
# COMPACT_ATOMS: atom_id res chain seq x y z
N MET A 1 17.80 -26.33 89.31
CA MET A 1 16.40 -26.67 88.95
C MET A 1 15.34 -25.76 89.61
N ALA A 2 15.69 -24.79 90.47
CA ALA A 2 14.71 -23.93 91.15
C ALA A 2 14.27 -22.66 90.38
N ASN A 3 14.92 -22.31 89.27
CA ASN A 3 14.73 -21.02 88.59
C ASN A 3 13.52 -20.99 87.64
N ASP A 4 13.20 -22.12 86.99
CA ASP A 4 12.11 -22.18 86.00
C ASP A 4 10.72 -22.06 86.63
N GLN A 5 10.53 -22.62 87.84
CA GLN A 5 9.24 -22.53 88.53
C GLN A 5 8.93 -21.10 88.98
N GLN A 6 9.94 -20.34 89.41
CA GLN A 6 9.77 -18.94 89.80
C GLN A 6 9.47 -18.05 88.58
N LEU A 7 10.09 -18.34 87.43
CA LEU A 7 9.81 -17.64 86.18
C LEU A 7 8.38 -17.90 85.70
N ASP A 8 7.91 -19.15 85.80
CA ASP A 8 6.55 -19.51 85.38
C ASP A 8 5.48 -18.85 86.28
N GLU A 9 5.73 -18.73 87.59
CA GLU A 9 4.85 -17.99 88.49
C GLU A 9 4.81 -16.48 88.19
N LEU A 10 5.96 -15.88 87.88
CA LEU A 10 6.04 -14.46 87.53
C LEU A 10 5.28 -14.15 86.23
N LEU A 11 5.42 -15.00 85.20
CA LEU A 11 4.71 -14.85 83.93
C LEU A 11 3.20 -15.00 84.11
N ARG A 12 2.75 -15.98 84.91
CA ARG A 12 1.32 -16.18 85.20
C ARG A 12 0.71 -15.04 86.02
N ARG A 13 1.51 -14.32 86.80
CA ARG A 13 1.06 -13.13 87.53
C ARG A 13 0.93 -11.95 86.58
N ALA A 14 1.94 -11.70 85.75
CA ALA A 14 1.93 -10.60 84.76
C ALA A 14 0.80 -10.73 83.73
N ALA A 15 0.50 -11.95 83.27
CA ALA A 15 -0.58 -12.18 82.31
C ALA A 15 -1.99 -11.90 82.86
N ARG A 16 -2.19 -12.05 84.19
CA ARG A 16 -3.49 -11.78 84.82
C ARG A 16 -3.77 -10.29 84.98
N ASP A 17 -2.74 -9.48 85.10
CA ASP A 17 -2.86 -8.03 85.25
C ASP A 17 -2.92 -7.30 83.90
N PHE A 18 -2.77 -8.02 82.78
CA PHE A 18 -2.79 -7.45 81.44
C PHE A 18 -4.22 -7.29 80.90
N VAL A 19 -4.74 -6.06 80.93
CA VAL A 19 -6.04 -5.73 80.34
C VAL A 19 -5.91 -5.72 78.83
N TYR A 20 -6.41 -6.77 78.18
CA TYR A 20 -6.41 -6.85 76.72
C TYR A 20 -7.48 -5.89 76.15
N PRO A 21 -7.11 -4.95 75.25
CA PRO A 21 -8.10 -4.07 74.64
C PRO A 21 -9.05 -4.89 73.76
N ALA A 22 -10.32 -4.46 73.68
CA ALA A 22 -11.28 -5.10 72.79
C ALA A 22 -10.73 -5.08 71.36
N THR A 23 -10.62 -6.28 70.75
CA THR A 23 -10.15 -6.42 69.37
C THR A 23 -11.00 -5.55 68.44
N PRO A 24 -10.39 -4.65 67.65
CA PRO A 24 -11.13 -3.82 66.71
C PRO A 24 -11.92 -4.70 65.73
N ASN A 25 -13.17 -4.35 65.49
CA ASN A 25 -14.07 -5.15 64.66
C ASN A 25 -13.74 -4.95 63.17
N THR A 26 -12.68 -5.61 62.68
CA THR A 26 -12.12 -5.46 61.33
C THR A 26 -13.05 -5.97 60.22
N ARG A 27 -14.08 -6.76 60.56
CA ARG A 27 -15.07 -7.25 59.58
C ARG A 27 -15.95 -6.14 59.00
N ALA A 28 -16.27 -5.10 59.78
CA ALA A 28 -17.16 -4.03 59.31
C ALA A 28 -16.54 -3.18 58.18
N PHE A 29 -15.21 -3.06 58.14
CA PHE A 29 -14.51 -2.22 57.17
C PHE A 29 -14.33 -2.87 55.79
N LEU A 30 -14.39 -4.21 55.70
CA LEU A 30 -14.13 -4.93 54.45
C LEU A 30 -15.36 -5.09 53.56
N HIS A 31 -16.58 -4.97 54.11
CA HIS A 31 -17.82 -5.18 53.34
C HIS A 31 -18.28 -3.93 52.58
N SER A 32 -18.00 -2.72 53.07
CA SER A 32 -18.41 -1.47 52.39
C SER A 32 -17.58 -1.17 51.13
N SER A 33 -16.28 -1.49 51.14
CA SER A 33 -15.38 -1.15 50.03
C SER A 33 -15.40 -2.16 48.87
N ARG A 34 -15.73 -3.44 49.13
CA ARG A 34 -15.75 -4.48 48.09
C ARG A 34 -16.98 -4.41 47.18
N GLN A 35 -18.12 -3.92 47.68
CA GLN A 35 -19.38 -3.90 46.92
C GLN A 35 -19.46 -2.69 45.96
N GLN A 36 -18.90 -1.54 46.34
CA GLN A 36 -18.79 -0.38 45.45
C GLN A 36 -17.70 -0.54 44.38
N GLN A 37 -16.55 -1.13 44.69
CA GLN A 37 -15.47 -1.31 43.70
C GLN A 37 -15.80 -2.36 42.62
N ARG A 38 -16.49 -3.45 42.98
CA ARG A 38 -16.92 -4.48 42.01
C ARG A 38 -17.88 -3.95 40.96
N ALA A 39 -18.83 -3.09 41.34
CA ALA A 39 -19.84 -2.56 40.42
C ALA A 39 -19.27 -1.55 39.41
N VAL A 40 -18.25 -0.77 39.79
CA VAL A 40 -17.61 0.21 38.90
C VAL A 40 -16.59 -0.48 37.98
N HIS A 41 -15.81 -1.44 38.49
CA HIS A 41 -14.89 -2.23 37.65
C HIS A 41 -15.62 -3.17 36.69
N SER A 42 -16.74 -3.79 37.09
CA SER A 42 -17.54 -4.61 36.18
C SER A 42 -18.20 -3.77 35.08
N ARG A 43 -18.66 -2.55 35.39
CA ARG A 43 -19.16 -1.60 34.38
C ARG A 43 -18.07 -1.14 33.42
N ARG A 44 -16.86 -0.86 33.91
CA ARG A 44 -15.72 -0.46 33.06
C ARG A 44 -15.21 -1.61 32.19
N MET A 45 -15.13 -2.84 32.73
CA MET A 45 -14.80 -4.03 31.93
C MET A 45 -15.91 -4.37 30.94
N ALA A 46 -17.19 -4.31 31.33
CA ALA A 46 -18.29 -4.51 30.41
C ALA A 46 -18.30 -3.47 29.29
N MET A 47 -17.98 -2.20 29.61
CA MET A 47 -17.85 -1.14 28.60
C MET A 47 -16.65 -1.39 27.68
N ALA A 48 -15.49 -1.80 28.20
CA ALA A 48 -14.33 -2.17 27.39
C ALA A 48 -14.62 -3.37 26.48
N ILE A 49 -15.31 -4.41 27.00
CA ILE A 49 -15.72 -5.57 26.22
C ILE A 49 -16.76 -5.18 25.16
N CYS A 50 -17.73 -4.31 25.48
CA CYS A 50 -18.67 -3.79 24.50
C CYS A 50 -17.97 -2.94 23.43
N VAL A 51 -16.96 -2.14 23.78
CA VAL A 51 -16.17 -1.36 22.80
C VAL A 51 -15.37 -2.29 21.91
N VAL A 52 -14.69 -3.30 22.47
CA VAL A 52 -13.94 -4.28 21.67
C VAL A 52 -14.87 -5.10 20.80
N LEU A 53 -16.02 -5.56 21.31
CA LEU A 53 -17.03 -6.26 20.51
C LEU A 53 -17.67 -5.35 19.46
N ALA A 54 -17.89 -4.07 19.75
CA ALA A 54 -18.39 -3.11 18.77
C ALA A 54 -17.36 -2.84 17.67
N VAL A 55 -16.07 -2.70 18.02
CA VAL A 55 -14.96 -2.56 17.07
C VAL A 55 -14.78 -3.83 16.24
N SER A 56 -14.86 -5.01 16.86
CA SER A 56 -14.78 -6.30 16.15
C SER A 56 -15.99 -6.55 15.25
N CYS A 57 -17.21 -6.21 15.69
CA CYS A 57 -18.41 -6.25 14.86
C CYS A 57 -18.35 -5.23 13.71
N LEU A 58 -17.63 -4.12 13.87
CA LEU A 58 -17.35 -3.17 12.79
C LEU A 58 -16.56 -3.80 11.63
N PHE A 59 -15.73 -4.81 11.90
CA PHE A 59 -15.03 -5.56 10.86
C PHE A 59 -15.89 -6.66 10.20
N ILE A 60 -17.04 -7.00 10.80
CA ILE A 60 -17.98 -8.00 10.29
C ILE A 60 -19.02 -7.36 9.36
N VAL A 61 -19.34 -6.07 9.54
CA VAL A 61 -20.26 -5.32 8.67
C VAL A 61 -19.52 -4.85 7.40
N PRO A 62 -19.86 -5.35 6.20
CA PRO A 62 -19.16 -5.00 4.95
C PRO A 62 -19.15 -3.49 4.66
N GLU A 63 -20.20 -2.77 5.06
CA GLU A 63 -20.39 -1.34 4.79
C GLU A 63 -19.46 -0.42 5.60
N VAL A 64 -18.94 -0.86 6.76
CA VAL A 64 -18.02 -0.02 7.57
C VAL A 64 -16.56 -0.17 7.15
N ARG A 65 -16.15 -1.34 6.64
CA ARG A 65 -14.87 -1.50 5.92
C ARG A 65 -14.78 -0.54 4.73
N ALA A 66 -15.89 -0.33 4.03
CA ALA A 66 -15.99 0.60 2.92
C ALA A 66 -15.94 2.09 3.32
N THR A 67 -16.05 2.42 4.61
CA THR A 67 -16.00 3.82 5.10
C THR A 67 -14.59 4.22 5.56
N VAL A 68 -13.80 3.29 6.13
CA VAL A 68 -12.36 3.54 6.38
C VAL A 68 -11.56 3.55 5.07
N ALA A 69 -11.97 2.76 4.07
CA ALA A 69 -11.44 2.86 2.71
C ALA A 69 -11.83 4.18 1.98
N ARG A 70 -12.75 4.97 2.54
CA ARG A 70 -13.34 6.16 1.89
C ARG A 70 -12.57 7.46 2.14
N VAL A 71 -11.59 7.48 3.04
CA VAL A 71 -10.72 8.65 3.27
C VAL A 71 -9.54 8.70 2.29
N LEU A 72 -9.36 7.67 1.45
CA LEU A 72 -8.38 7.62 0.36
C LEU A 72 -9.02 7.75 -1.03
N GLN A 73 -10.15 8.46 -1.14
CA GLN A 73 -10.77 8.79 -2.42
C GLN A 73 -10.33 10.18 -2.91
N LEU A 74 -9.32 10.20 -3.77
CA LEU A 74 -9.17 11.22 -4.80
C LEU A 74 -9.49 10.58 -6.14
N GLY A 75 -10.54 11.07 -6.81
CA GLY A 75 -10.82 10.75 -8.21
C GLY A 75 -12.01 9.81 -8.43
N THR A 76 -13.05 10.36 -9.04
CA THR A 76 -14.33 9.75 -9.38
C THR A 76 -14.17 8.57 -10.34
N VAL A 77 -14.58 7.36 -9.93
CA VAL A 77 -14.88 6.26 -10.86
C VAL A 77 -16.29 5.76 -10.59
N SER A 78 -17.15 5.84 -11.61
CA SER A 78 -18.49 5.26 -11.62
C SER A 78 -18.44 3.88 -12.26
N ILE A 79 -18.96 2.88 -11.55
CA ILE A 79 -19.18 1.52 -12.05
C ILE A 79 -20.68 1.40 -12.34
N LEU A 80 -21.06 1.23 -13.61
CA LEU A 80 -22.37 0.69 -13.97
C LEU A 80 -22.18 -0.79 -14.35
N PRO A 81 -22.89 -1.72 -13.69
CA PRO A 81 -23.03 -3.07 -14.18
C PRO A 81 -24.19 -3.08 -15.17
N ASP A 82 -23.92 -2.90 -16.46
CA ASP A 82 -24.73 -3.54 -17.50
C ASP A 82 -24.09 -3.41 -18.87
N ALA A 83 -24.02 -4.55 -19.55
CA ALA A 83 -23.71 -4.66 -20.96
C ALA A 83 -24.87 -4.07 -21.77
N THR A 84 -24.91 -2.75 -21.95
CA THR A 84 -25.44 -2.01 -23.13
C THR A 84 -25.09 -0.53 -22.95
N ALA A 85 -23.80 -0.18 -23.01
CA ALA A 85 -23.41 1.18 -23.35
C ALA A 85 -23.16 1.21 -24.88
N PRO A 86 -23.61 2.24 -25.61
CA PRO A 86 -23.42 2.27 -27.05
C PRO A 86 -21.92 2.17 -27.32
N ALA A 87 -21.56 1.42 -28.35
CA ALA A 87 -20.22 1.38 -28.91
C ALA A 87 -19.82 2.79 -29.38
N SER A 88 -19.47 3.67 -28.45
CA SER A 88 -18.44 4.66 -28.72
C SER A 88 -17.23 3.83 -29.05
N SER A 89 -16.86 3.83 -30.32
CA SER A 89 -15.61 3.25 -30.84
C SER A 89 -14.46 3.56 -29.88
N ASP A 90 -14.23 2.66 -28.91
CA ASP A 90 -13.04 2.61 -28.07
C ASP A 90 -11.93 2.22 -29.04
N GLN A 91 -11.42 3.21 -29.78
CA GLN A 91 -10.21 3.04 -30.56
C GLN A 91 -9.12 2.75 -29.53
N THR A 92 -8.75 1.47 -29.39
CA THR A 92 -7.49 1.07 -28.80
C THR A 92 -6.41 1.76 -29.63
N ARG A 93 -5.91 2.90 -29.14
CA ARG A 93 -4.87 3.65 -29.84
C ARG A 93 -3.54 2.92 -29.69
N SER A 94 -2.74 2.87 -30.75
CA SER A 94 -1.37 2.37 -30.65
C SER A 94 -0.54 3.33 -29.79
N LEU A 95 0.53 2.82 -29.18
CA LEU A 95 1.54 3.67 -28.54
C LEU A 95 2.17 4.64 -29.57
N LEU A 96 2.25 4.23 -30.83
CA LEU A 96 2.83 5.04 -31.91
C LEU A 96 1.91 6.17 -32.39
N ASP A 97 0.62 6.13 -32.07
CA ASP A 97 -0.35 7.17 -32.43
C ASP A 97 -0.33 8.36 -31.44
N MET A 98 0.62 8.37 -30.50
CA MET A 98 0.71 9.41 -29.47
C MET A 98 1.19 10.74 -30.06
N ALA A 99 0.54 11.83 -29.66
CA ALA A 99 0.99 13.17 -30.01
C ALA A 99 2.30 13.52 -29.30
N GLY A 100 2.99 14.58 -29.74
CA GLY A 100 4.17 15.08 -28.99
C GLY A 100 5.44 14.25 -29.19
N GLU A 101 5.59 13.63 -30.36
CA GLU A 101 6.84 13.02 -30.79
C GLU A 101 7.96 14.08 -30.91
N LEU A 102 9.17 13.72 -30.52
CA LEU A 102 10.37 14.54 -30.64
C LEU A 102 11.61 13.66 -30.77
N SER A 103 12.74 14.23 -31.23
CA SER A 103 14.00 13.48 -31.29
C SER A 103 14.59 13.22 -29.90
N LEU A 104 15.32 12.12 -29.71
CA LEU A 104 16.04 11.84 -28.46
C LEU A 104 16.92 13.01 -28.00
N SER A 105 17.56 13.71 -28.95
CA SER A 105 18.38 14.89 -28.66
C SER A 105 17.56 16.06 -28.10
N GLU A 106 16.32 16.24 -28.56
CA GLU A 106 15.41 17.26 -28.04
C GLU A 106 14.89 16.87 -26.66
N ALA A 107 14.64 15.58 -26.41
CA ALA A 107 14.24 15.07 -25.11
C ALA A 107 15.31 15.38 -24.08
N GLN A 108 16.57 15.06 -24.40
CA GLN A 108 17.73 15.34 -23.54
C GLN A 108 17.89 16.84 -23.25
N ARG A 109 17.60 17.72 -24.23
CA ARG A 109 17.70 19.18 -24.03
C ARG A 109 16.54 19.74 -23.20
N ARG A 110 15.32 19.25 -23.40
CA ARG A 110 14.11 19.78 -22.73
C ARG A 110 13.89 19.19 -21.35
N GLN A 111 14.28 17.94 -21.15
CA GLN A 111 14.03 17.15 -19.95
C GLN A 111 15.31 16.40 -19.51
N PRO A 112 16.44 17.11 -19.27
CA PRO A 112 17.72 16.47 -18.97
C PRO A 112 17.68 15.63 -17.69
N ASP A 113 16.91 16.08 -16.70
CA ASP A 113 16.80 15.39 -15.42
C ASP A 113 15.88 14.18 -15.49
N LEU A 114 14.89 14.16 -16.38
CA LEU A 114 13.92 13.08 -16.48
C LEU A 114 14.43 11.92 -17.34
N LEU A 115 15.15 12.21 -18.43
CA LEU A 115 15.58 11.19 -19.38
C LEU A 115 16.56 10.20 -18.72
N ARG A 116 16.22 8.92 -18.78
CA ARG A 116 17.08 7.79 -18.43
C ARG A 116 17.06 6.78 -19.55
N LEU A 117 18.22 6.22 -19.87
CA LEU A 117 18.33 5.20 -20.92
C LEU A 117 18.84 3.88 -20.34
N PRO A 118 18.26 2.74 -20.76
CA PRO A 118 18.82 1.44 -20.42
C PRO A 118 20.18 1.28 -21.09
N THR A 119 21.11 0.65 -20.36
CA THR A 119 22.43 0.27 -20.88
C THR A 119 22.54 -1.23 -21.16
N TYR A 120 21.46 -1.97 -20.91
CA TYR A 120 21.29 -3.39 -21.19
C TYR A 120 19.97 -3.63 -21.97
N PRO A 121 19.94 -4.55 -22.95
CA PRO A 121 21.12 -5.22 -23.51
C PRO A 121 22.01 -4.22 -24.28
N ALA A 122 23.30 -4.55 -24.43
CA ALA A 122 24.30 -3.60 -24.95
C ALA A 122 24.06 -3.20 -26.41
N ASP A 123 23.30 -4.00 -27.14
CA ASP A 123 22.90 -3.82 -28.53
C ASP A 123 21.50 -3.22 -28.71
N LEU A 124 20.79 -2.88 -27.62
CA LEU A 124 19.46 -2.28 -27.68
C LEU A 124 19.43 -0.95 -28.48
N GLY A 125 20.53 -0.20 -28.42
CA GLY A 125 20.65 1.08 -29.11
C GLY A 125 19.73 2.18 -28.54
N PRO A 126 19.70 3.37 -29.19
CA PRO A 126 18.77 4.43 -28.81
C PRO A 126 17.33 4.06 -29.18
N PRO A 127 16.32 4.63 -28.49
CA PRO A 127 14.92 4.44 -28.87
C PRO A 127 14.64 5.01 -30.28
N ASP A 128 13.79 4.32 -31.03
CA ASP A 128 13.35 4.70 -32.37
C ASP A 128 12.31 5.82 -32.36
N ARG A 129 11.52 5.91 -31.29
CA ARG A 129 10.49 6.95 -31.08
C ARG A 129 10.55 7.46 -29.66
N VAL A 130 10.40 8.77 -29.51
CA VAL A 130 10.37 9.45 -28.21
C VAL A 130 9.20 10.42 -28.17
N PHE A 131 8.36 10.30 -27.15
CA PHE A 131 7.19 11.15 -26.95
C PHE A 131 7.29 11.88 -25.61
N LEU A 132 6.88 13.14 -25.58
CA LEU A 132 6.69 13.90 -24.35
C LEU A 132 5.20 14.16 -24.13
N GLN A 133 4.68 13.57 -23.06
CA GLN A 133 3.32 13.79 -22.57
C GLN A 133 3.34 14.67 -21.31
N TYR A 134 2.16 15.17 -20.96
CA TYR A 134 1.91 15.85 -19.69
C TYR A 134 0.79 15.10 -18.96
N ILE A 135 1.17 14.09 -18.18
CA ILE A 135 0.26 13.22 -17.42
C ILE A 135 0.55 13.47 -15.95
N HIS A 136 -0.23 14.36 -15.32
CA HIS A 136 0.05 14.90 -13.98
C HIS A 136 1.47 15.49 -13.78
N GLY A 137 2.17 15.79 -14.88
CA GLY A 137 3.59 16.19 -14.92
C GLY A 137 4.24 15.73 -16.24
N PRO A 138 5.47 16.14 -16.56
CA PRO A 138 6.17 15.64 -17.74
C PRO A 138 6.36 14.11 -17.68
N ALA A 139 6.03 13.44 -18.77
CA ALA A 139 6.24 12.02 -18.96
C ALA A 139 6.96 11.77 -20.29
N LEU A 140 8.10 11.10 -20.24
CA LEU A 140 8.82 10.64 -21.42
C LEU A 140 8.42 9.19 -21.72
N ILE A 141 8.11 8.92 -22.98
CA ILE A 141 7.83 7.57 -23.47
C ILE A 141 8.83 7.28 -24.56
N LEU A 142 9.64 6.25 -24.34
CA LEU A 142 10.67 5.78 -25.24
C LEU A 142 10.20 4.45 -25.83
N ALA A 143 10.24 4.28 -27.14
CA ALA A 143 9.87 3.04 -27.79
C ALA A 143 10.99 2.54 -28.71
N TRP A 144 11.25 1.25 -28.61
CA TRP A 144 12.09 0.48 -29.53
C TRP A 144 11.18 -0.40 -30.37
N LEU A 145 11.39 -0.37 -31.67
CA LEU A 145 10.56 -1.03 -32.68
C LEU A 145 11.18 -2.36 -33.11
N ASP A 146 10.38 -3.21 -33.72
CA ASP A 146 10.90 -4.39 -34.41
C ASP A 146 11.61 -3.93 -35.71
N PRO A 147 12.89 -4.30 -35.94
CA PRO A 147 13.58 -3.99 -37.18
C PRO A 147 12.90 -4.57 -38.43
N GLU A 148 12.15 -5.66 -38.29
CA GLU A 148 11.39 -6.31 -39.38
C GLU A 148 9.98 -5.72 -39.54
N ASP A 149 9.42 -5.13 -38.47
CA ASP A 149 8.10 -4.49 -38.46
C ASP A 149 8.12 -3.12 -37.74
N PRO A 150 8.23 -2.00 -38.48
CA PRO A 150 8.34 -0.67 -37.89
C PRO A 150 7.07 -0.17 -37.20
N ASP A 151 5.96 -0.89 -37.30
CA ASP A 151 4.72 -0.57 -36.58
C ASP A 151 4.58 -1.38 -35.27
N ALA A 152 5.48 -2.35 -35.02
CA ALA A 152 5.50 -3.18 -33.83
C ALA A 152 6.47 -2.65 -32.77
N VAL A 153 5.97 -2.43 -31.55
CA VAL A 153 6.79 -2.02 -30.40
C VAL A 153 7.27 -3.25 -29.65
N THR A 154 8.58 -3.46 -29.58
CA THR A 154 9.19 -4.59 -28.85
C THR A 154 9.43 -4.25 -27.38
N LEU A 155 9.79 -3.00 -27.10
CA LEU A 155 10.05 -2.47 -25.77
C LEU A 155 9.53 -1.04 -25.70
N SER A 156 8.84 -0.69 -24.61
CA SER A 156 8.59 0.72 -24.29
C SER A 156 8.90 1.02 -22.83
N LEU A 157 9.56 2.16 -22.60
CA LEU A 157 9.87 2.68 -21.28
C LEU A 157 9.15 4.01 -21.08
N HIS A 158 8.28 4.05 -20.08
CA HIS A 158 7.56 5.23 -19.66
C HIS A 158 8.22 5.76 -18.37
N ILE A 159 8.63 7.03 -18.38
CA ILE A 159 9.28 7.71 -17.27
C ILE A 159 8.43 8.92 -16.90
N LEU A 160 7.78 8.86 -15.74
CA LEU A 160 6.88 9.90 -15.26
C LEU A 160 7.52 10.62 -14.08
N SER A 161 7.45 11.94 -14.06
CA SER A 161 7.70 12.70 -12.83
C SER A 161 6.57 12.43 -11.83
N SER A 162 6.87 12.07 -10.58
CA SER A 162 5.93 11.77 -9.47
C SER A 162 5.58 10.29 -9.23
N ASP A 163 5.31 9.97 -7.96
CA ASP A 163 4.97 8.67 -7.35
C ASP A 163 3.47 8.32 -7.44
N ALA A 164 2.60 9.32 -7.69
CA ALA A 164 1.15 9.15 -7.70
C ALA A 164 0.63 8.15 -8.77
N PHE A 165 1.42 7.87 -9.80
CA PHE A 165 1.00 7.01 -10.91
C PHE A 165 0.98 5.52 -10.55
N VAL A 166 2.00 5.03 -9.81
CA VAL A 166 2.06 3.62 -9.37
C VAL A 166 0.83 3.26 -8.55
N GLN A 167 0.45 4.15 -7.63
CA GLN A 167 -0.73 3.97 -6.79
C GLN A 167 -2.01 3.88 -7.63
N LYS A 168 -2.19 4.78 -8.60
CA LYS A 168 -3.41 4.84 -9.42
C LYS A 168 -3.58 3.61 -10.32
N THR A 169 -2.51 3.04 -10.85
CA THR A 169 -2.56 1.84 -11.72
C THR A 169 -2.83 0.54 -10.95
N LEU A 170 -2.35 0.41 -9.70
CA LEU A 170 -2.45 -0.83 -8.92
C LEU A 170 -3.80 -1.01 -8.19
N PHE A 171 -4.56 0.07 -7.98
CA PHE A 171 -5.81 0.05 -7.21
C PHE A 171 -7.08 -0.07 -8.06
N ASP A 172 -6.97 -0.14 -9.40
CA ASP A 172 -8.08 -0.55 -10.28
C ASP A 172 -8.21 -2.09 -10.32
N GLN A 173 -8.46 -2.66 -9.14
CA GLN A 173 -8.28 -4.09 -8.82
C GLN A 173 -9.36 -5.04 -9.38
N GLU A 174 -10.34 -4.54 -10.14
CA GLU A 174 -11.46 -5.38 -10.60
C GLU A 174 -11.15 -6.15 -11.91
N ARG A 175 -9.95 -5.99 -12.49
CA ARG A 175 -9.55 -6.61 -13.77
C ARG A 175 -8.15 -7.25 -13.80
N THR A 176 -7.57 -7.53 -12.63
CA THR A 176 -6.13 -7.79 -12.48
C THR A 176 -5.62 -9.04 -13.22
N THR A 177 -4.87 -8.77 -14.27
CA THR A 177 -3.76 -9.56 -14.82
C THR A 177 -2.72 -9.83 -13.73
N ILE A 178 -2.16 -11.05 -13.65
CA ILE A 178 -1.36 -11.55 -12.50
C ILE A 178 -0.34 -10.50 -12.02
N LEU A 179 -0.52 -10.01 -10.78
CA LEU A 179 0.35 -9.03 -10.13
C LEU A 179 1.30 -9.75 -9.15
N LEU A 180 2.61 -9.62 -9.36
CA LEU A 180 3.65 -10.13 -8.46
C LEU A 180 4.47 -8.96 -7.89
N GLU A 181 4.76 -9.01 -6.59
CA GLU A 181 5.73 -8.09 -5.98
C GLU A 181 7.16 -8.56 -6.27
N THR A 182 8.03 -7.61 -6.57
CA THR A 182 9.46 -7.84 -6.86
C THR A 182 10.27 -6.62 -6.44
N ASP A 183 11.52 -6.52 -6.88
CA ASP A 183 12.37 -5.38 -6.64
C ASP A 183 13.18 -4.97 -7.88
N VAL A 184 13.51 -3.69 -7.96
CA VAL A 184 14.49 -3.13 -8.91
C VAL A 184 15.48 -2.34 -8.07
N ASN A 185 16.76 -2.72 -8.09
CA ASN A 185 17.79 -2.11 -7.23
C ASN A 185 17.37 -2.10 -5.74
N SER A 186 16.79 -3.20 -5.24
CA SER A 186 16.27 -3.34 -3.86
C SER A 186 15.13 -2.37 -3.48
N ARG A 187 14.48 -1.72 -4.45
CA ARG A 187 13.26 -0.91 -4.25
C ARG A 187 12.05 -1.70 -4.72
N LEU A 188 10.93 -1.55 -4.03
CA LEU A 188 9.69 -2.26 -4.34
C LEU A 188 9.27 -2.01 -5.80
N ALA A 189 8.94 -3.09 -6.49
CA ALA A 189 8.48 -3.09 -7.86
C ALA A 189 7.31 -4.08 -8.01
N TYR A 190 6.56 -3.92 -9.09
CA TYR A 190 5.39 -4.70 -9.41
C TYR A 190 5.48 -5.24 -10.82
N TRP A 191 5.16 -6.52 -10.98
CA TRP A 191 5.19 -7.23 -12.24
C TRP A 191 3.78 -7.66 -12.64
N LEU A 192 3.39 -7.33 -13.87
CA LEU A 192 2.13 -7.74 -14.49
C LEU A 192 2.45 -8.64 -15.68
N GLU A 193 1.89 -9.84 -15.70
CA GLU A 193 2.13 -10.82 -16.75
C GLU A 193 0.97 -10.93 -17.74
N GLY A 194 1.23 -10.63 -19.01
CA GLY A 194 0.28 -10.77 -20.11
C GLY A 194 -0.64 -9.56 -20.31
N PRO A 195 -1.66 -9.71 -21.18
CA PRO A 195 -2.44 -8.58 -21.62
C PRO A 195 -3.23 -7.91 -20.49
N HIS A 196 -3.22 -6.59 -20.45
CA HIS A 196 -4.00 -5.81 -19.48
C HIS A 196 -4.50 -4.50 -20.09
N LEU A 197 -5.60 -4.01 -19.56
CA LEU A 197 -6.13 -2.71 -19.97
C LEU A 197 -5.41 -1.62 -19.17
N LEU A 198 -4.73 -0.72 -19.87
CA LEU A 198 -4.26 0.54 -19.32
C LEU A 198 -5.36 1.58 -19.47
N GLU A 199 -5.77 2.18 -18.35
CA GLU A 199 -6.67 3.33 -18.33
C GLU A 199 -6.00 4.51 -17.63
N ASN A 200 -5.66 5.53 -18.41
CA ASN A 200 -5.23 6.82 -17.87
C ASN A 200 -6.45 7.75 -17.81
N SER A 201 -6.76 8.22 -16.60
CA SER A 201 -7.82 9.17 -16.33
C SER A 201 -7.25 10.51 -15.86
N ASP A 202 -6.71 11.28 -16.81
CA ASP A 202 -6.20 12.62 -16.51
C ASP A 202 -7.25 13.66 -16.81
N GLY A 203 -8.23 13.80 -15.90
CA GLY A 203 -9.26 14.85 -15.88
C GLY A 203 -10.17 14.90 -17.10
N GLU A 204 -9.65 15.36 -18.24
CA GLU A 204 -10.32 15.48 -19.53
C GLU A 204 -9.91 14.41 -20.55
N ILE A 205 -8.73 13.81 -20.44
CA ILE A 205 -8.24 12.80 -21.39
C ILE A 205 -8.40 11.42 -20.76
N ARG A 206 -9.35 10.64 -21.30
CA ARG A 206 -9.43 9.21 -21.05
C ARG A 206 -8.66 8.49 -22.15
N PHE A 207 -7.49 7.95 -21.81
CA PHE A 207 -6.73 7.08 -22.70
C PHE A 207 -6.90 5.64 -22.25
N ARG A 208 -7.44 4.80 -23.12
CA ARG A 208 -7.60 3.37 -22.89
C ARG A 208 -6.83 2.62 -23.97
N ARG A 209 -5.95 1.72 -23.56
CA ARG A 209 -5.16 0.88 -24.47
C ARG A 209 -4.99 -0.52 -23.87
N ILE A 210 -5.05 -1.53 -24.72
CA ILE A 210 -4.62 -2.87 -24.35
C ILE A 210 -3.10 -2.92 -24.48
N VAL A 211 -2.45 -3.27 -23.38
CA VAL A 211 -1.03 -3.60 -23.34
C VAL A 211 -0.97 -5.11 -23.55
N GLU A 212 -0.32 -5.57 -24.61
CA GLU A 212 -0.29 -7.00 -24.95
C GLU A 212 0.81 -7.75 -24.19
N GLY A 213 1.89 -7.04 -23.85
CA GLY A 213 3.07 -7.59 -23.19
C GLY A 213 3.04 -7.54 -21.66
N ASN A 214 4.10 -8.09 -21.08
CA ASN A 214 4.40 -7.99 -19.66
C ASN A 214 4.78 -6.56 -19.28
N THR A 215 4.59 -6.21 -18.01
CA THR A 215 4.88 -4.86 -17.52
C THR A 215 5.55 -4.89 -16.16
N LEU A 216 6.71 -4.24 -16.06
CA LEU A 216 7.40 -3.96 -14.80
C LEU A 216 7.16 -2.50 -14.42
N ILE A 217 6.69 -2.26 -13.20
CA ILE A 217 6.42 -0.93 -12.65
C ILE A 217 7.25 -0.74 -11.39
N TRP A 218 8.02 0.34 -11.30
CA TRP A 218 8.80 0.68 -10.12
C TRP A 218 8.98 2.18 -10.01
N SER A 219 9.53 2.64 -8.89
CA SER A 219 9.84 4.05 -8.70
C SER A 219 11.19 4.24 -8.00
N ASP A 220 11.80 5.39 -8.25
CA ASP A 220 12.82 5.97 -7.40
C ASP A 220 12.23 7.14 -6.59
N ASP A 221 13.07 7.97 -5.97
CA ASP A 221 12.62 9.11 -5.15
C ASP A 221 11.96 10.24 -5.96
N GLU A 222 12.14 10.28 -7.27
CA GLU A 222 11.73 11.38 -8.15
C GLU A 222 10.80 10.94 -9.29
N ARG A 223 10.87 9.67 -9.69
CA ARG A 223 10.29 9.15 -10.93
C ARG A 223 9.56 7.84 -10.72
N THR A 224 8.48 7.67 -11.46
CA THR A 224 7.84 6.38 -11.71
C THR A 224 8.28 5.87 -13.08
N TYR A 225 8.61 4.60 -13.14
CA TYR A 225 8.98 3.90 -14.35
C TYR A 225 7.97 2.79 -14.65
N ARG A 226 7.71 2.60 -15.94
CA ARG A 226 6.93 1.48 -16.44
C ARG A 226 7.56 0.95 -17.73
N LEU A 227 8.00 -0.30 -17.69
CA LEU A 227 8.61 -1.01 -18.81
C LEU A 227 7.60 -2.02 -19.36
N GLU A 228 7.18 -1.86 -20.61
CA GLU A 228 6.32 -2.83 -21.31
C GLU A 228 7.15 -3.61 -22.33
N SER A 229 7.08 -4.93 -22.30
CA SER A 229 7.86 -5.82 -23.19
C SER A 229 7.31 -7.24 -23.24
N THR A 230 7.90 -8.11 -24.06
CA THR A 230 7.67 -9.56 -24.02
C THR A 230 8.67 -10.30 -23.12
N PHE A 231 9.54 -9.58 -22.41
CA PHE A 231 10.59 -10.15 -21.58
C PHE A 231 10.04 -10.94 -20.39
N SER A 232 10.85 -11.87 -19.89
CA SER A 232 10.63 -12.47 -18.56
C SER A 232 10.85 -11.43 -17.48
N LEU A 233 10.39 -11.71 -16.26
CA LEU A 233 10.63 -10.83 -15.10
C LEU A 233 12.13 -10.56 -14.90
N ASP A 234 12.96 -11.60 -14.96
CA ASP A 234 14.41 -11.44 -14.76
C ASP A 234 15.02 -10.52 -15.81
N GLU A 235 14.68 -10.70 -17.09
CA GLU A 235 15.21 -9.88 -18.18
C GLU A 235 14.71 -8.43 -18.07
N ALA A 236 13.43 -8.21 -17.77
CA ALA A 236 12.87 -6.89 -17.53
C ALA A 236 13.55 -6.16 -16.35
N ARG A 237 13.90 -6.89 -15.29
CA ARG A 237 14.67 -6.35 -14.15
C ARG A 237 16.08 -5.95 -14.57
N HIS A 238 16.78 -6.75 -15.37
CA HIS A 238 18.12 -6.41 -15.83
C HIS A 238 18.12 -5.11 -16.67
N VAL A 239 17.10 -4.93 -17.52
CA VAL A 239 16.90 -3.67 -18.27
C VAL A 239 16.65 -2.51 -17.29
N ALA A 240 15.72 -2.67 -16.35
CA ALA A 240 15.36 -1.65 -15.37
C ALA A 240 16.52 -1.24 -14.46
N GLU A 241 17.34 -2.18 -14.03
CA GLU A 241 18.51 -1.95 -13.18
C GLU A 241 19.67 -1.29 -13.94
N SER A 242 19.66 -1.35 -15.27
CA SER A 242 20.69 -0.77 -16.14
C SER A 242 20.48 0.71 -16.48
N LEU A 243 19.38 1.33 -16.02
CA LEU A 243 19.05 2.72 -16.33
C LEU A 243 20.10 3.70 -15.81
N LYS A 244 20.47 4.68 -16.65
CA LYS A 244 21.41 5.77 -16.33
C LYS A 244 20.91 7.11 -16.83
#